data_AF-A0A183EQU1-F1
#
_entry.id   AF-A0A183EQU1-F1
#
_cell.length_a   1.000
_cell.length_b   1.000
_cell.length_c   1.000
_cell.angle_alpha   90.00
_cell.angle_beta   90.00
_cell.angle_gamma   90.00
#
_symmetry.space_group_name_H-M   'P 1'
#
loop_
_entity.id
_entity.type
_entity.pdbx_description
1 polymer ?
#
loop_
_entity_poly.entity_id
_entity_poly.type
_entity_poly.pdbx_seq_one_letter_code
_entity_poly.pdbx_strand_id
1 'polypeptide(L)' 'MRCRMPGDGSWRIEIIGCKTPSGSTVPVNSTIVEGDDEWKCTLSNDGRVLMQQGVNAYAKCGIHNQGSSFHFYA' A
#
# COMPACT_ATOMS: atom_id res chain seq x y z
N MET A 1 2.90 -2.78 -12.73
CA MET A 1 3.83 -3.61 -13.53
C MET A 1 4.30 -2.83 -14.75
N ARG A 2 5.52 -3.07 -15.22
CA ARG A 2 6.14 -2.40 -16.38
C ARG A 2 6.88 -3.42 -17.24
N CYS A 3 6.78 -3.29 -18.56
CA CYS A 3 7.68 -4.00 -19.47
C CYS A 3 9.02 -3.27 -19.57
N ARG A 4 10.12 -4.01 -19.41
CA ARG A 4 11.49 -3.53 -19.62
C ARG A 4 12.08 -4.24 -20.83
N MET A 5 12.55 -3.45 -21.80
CA MET A 5 13.23 -3.90 -23.01
C MET A 5 14.68 -3.40 -22.97
N PRO A 6 15.68 -4.26 -22.73
CA PRO A 6 17.08 -3.87 -22.64
C PRO A 6 17.73 -3.50 -23.98
N GLY A 7 17.06 -3.78 -25.11
CA GLY A 7 17.55 -3.47 -26.46
C GLY A 7 18.25 -4.64 -27.17
N ASP A 8 18.39 -5.79 -26.51
CA ASP A 8 18.92 -7.07 -27.04
C ASP A 8 17.84 -7.95 -27.70
N GLY A 9 16.65 -7.40 -27.94
CA GLY A 9 15.48 -8.15 -28.39
C GLY A 9 14.77 -8.93 -27.28
N SER A 10 15.32 -8.97 -26.06
CA SER A 10 14.63 -9.53 -24.90
C SER A 10 13.67 -8.51 -24.27
N TRP A 11 12.67 -9.03 -23.55
CA TRP A 11 11.81 -8.21 -22.70
C TRP A 11 11.47 -8.99 -21.44
N ARG A 12 11.24 -8.26 -20.34
CA ARG A 12 10.74 -8.83 -19.09
C ARG A 12 9.74 -7.92 -18.42
N ILE A 13 8.83 -8.50 -17.64
CA ILE A 13 7.92 -7.75 -16.79
C ILE A 13 8.60 -7.54 -15.44
N GLU A 14 8.66 -6.28 -15.00
CA GLU A 14 9.12 -5.91 -13.67
C GLU A 14 7.92 -5.39 -12.86
N ILE A 15 7.83 -5.84 -11.60
CA ILE A 15 6.83 -5.33 -10.66
C ILE A 15 7.38 -4.04 -10.06
N ILE A 16 6.74 -2.93 -10.42
CA ILE A 16 7.14 -1.58 -9.99
C ILE A 16 6.35 -1.06 -8.80
N GLY A 17 5.25 -1.74 -8.44
CA GLY A 17 4.38 -1.33 -7.35
C GLY A 17 3.04 -2.05 -7.34
N CYS A 18 2.33 -1.87 -6.24
CA CYS A 18 0.98 -2.35 -5.99
C CYS A 18 -0.05 -1.24 -6.29
N LYS A 19 -1.32 -1.61 -6.45
CA LYS A 19 -2.43 -0.66 -6.64
C LYS A 19 -3.37 -0.71 -5.44
N THR A 20 -3.73 0.45 -4.91
CA THR A 20 -4.82 0.57 -3.92
C THR A 20 -6.17 0.46 -4.62
N PRO A 21 -7.27 0.20 -3.90
CA PRO A 21 -8.62 0.16 -4.49
C PRO A 21 -9.04 1.46 -5.20
N SER A 22 -8.52 2.62 -4.77
CA SER A 22 -8.76 3.92 -5.44
C SER A 22 -7.95 4.09 -6.73
N GLY A 23 -6.99 3.21 -6.99
CA GLY A 23 -6.11 3.25 -8.15
C GLY A 23 -4.76 3.93 -7.91
N SER A 24 -4.46 4.39 -6.68
CA SER A 24 -3.13 4.93 -6.33
C SER A 24 -2.06 3.84 -6.49
N THR A 25 -0.85 4.26 -6.91
CA THR A 25 0.30 3.34 -7.03
C THR A 25 1.13 3.41 -5.76
N VAL A 26 1.39 2.25 -5.14
CA VAL A 26 2.34 2.09 -4.03
C VAL A 26 3.62 1.47 -4.60
N PRO A 27 4.74 2.21 -4.72
CA PRO A 27 6.00 1.65 -5.21
C PRO A 27 6.44 0.42 -4.41
N VAL A 28 7.14 -0.51 -5.05
CA VAL A 28 7.72 -1.66 -4.32
C VAL A 28 8.68 -1.18 -3.24
N ASN A 29 8.66 -1.87 -2.10
CA ASN A 29 9.43 -1.55 -0.90
C ASN A 29 9.16 -0.15 -0.33
N SER A 30 7.92 0.33 -0.51
CA SER A 30 7.47 1.60 0.03
C SER A 30 6.13 1.48 0.75
N THR A 31 5.83 2.53 1.49
CA THR A 31 4.58 2.71 2.21
C THR A 31 3.98 4.06 1.84
N ILE A 32 2.66 4.11 1.64
CA ILE A 32 1.92 5.36 1.46
C ILE A 32 0.77 5.42 2.44
N VAL A 33 0.30 6.64 2.72
CA VAL A 33 -0.93 6.86 3.50
C VAL A 33 -2.02 7.34 2.55
N GLU A 34 -3.19 6.72 2.64
CA GLU A 34 -4.37 7.09 1.86
C GLU A 34 -5.59 7.09 2.77
N GLY A 35 -6.14 8.27 3.09
CA GLY A 35 -7.23 8.41 4.05
C GLY A 35 -6.82 7.96 5.45
N ASP A 36 -7.56 7.01 6.02
CA ASP A 36 -7.28 6.38 7.32
C ASP A 36 -6.40 5.13 7.19
N ASP A 37 -6.04 4.74 5.96
CA ASP A 37 -5.24 3.56 5.70
C ASP A 37 -3.76 3.90 5.49
N GLU A 38 -2.91 2.96 5.88
CA GLU A 38 -1.51 2.86 5.49
C GLU A 38 -1.33 1.63 4.60
N TRP A 39 -0.79 1.84 3.40
CA TRP A 39 -0.58 0.80 2.40
C TRP A 39 0.89 0.53 2.22
N LYS A 40 1.32 -0.72 2.44
CA LYS A 40 2.70 -1.15 2.24
C LYS A 40 2.78 -2.18 1.12
N CYS A 41 3.63 -1.91 0.13
CA CYS A 41 3.92 -2.83 -0.95
C CYS A 41 5.34 -3.39 -0.79
N THR A 42 5.47 -4.68 -0.50
CA THR A 42 6.78 -5.32 -0.28
C THR A 42 7.08 -6.28 -1.43
N LEU A 43 8.28 -6.19 -2.01
CA LEU A 43 8.81 -7.17 -2.95
C LEU A 43 9.80 -8.06 -2.20
N SER A 44 9.43 -9.31 -1.99
CA SER A 44 10.29 -10.32 -1.37
C SER A 44 11.41 -10.75 -2.31
N ASN A 45 12.52 -11.25 -1.75
CA ASN A 45 13.68 -11.72 -2.52
C ASN A 45 13.37 -12.92 -3.43
N ASP A 46 12.28 -13.65 -3.17
CA ASP A 46 11.76 -14.74 -4.00
C ASP A 46 10.87 -14.24 -5.17
N GLY A 47 10.76 -12.93 -5.35
CA GLY A 47 9.98 -12.29 -6.41
C GLY A 47 8.48 -12.16 -6.10
N ARG A 48 8.03 -12.55 -4.90
CA ARG A 48 6.63 -12.37 -4.49
C ARG A 48 6.37 -10.93 -4.09
N VAL A 49 5.19 -10.43 -4.43
CA VAL A 49 4.73 -9.10 -4.01
C VAL A 49 3.57 -9.25 -3.05
N LEU A 50 3.69 -8.58 -1.90
CA LEU A 50 2.67 -8.54 -0.87
C LEU A 50 2.20 -7.10 -0.68
N MET A 51 0.90 -6.89 -0.83
CA MET A 51 0.23 -5.66 -0.40
C MET A 51 -0.33 -5.88 0.99
N GLN A 52 -0.02 -4.98 1.92
CA GLN A 52 -0.57 -4.97 3.27
C GLN A 52 -1.31 -3.65 3.51
N GLN A 53 -2.53 -3.75 4.03
CA GLN A 53 -3.30 -2.62 4.52
C GLN A 53 -3.24 -2.61 6.05
N GLY A 54 -2.94 -1.44 6.61
CA GLY A 54 -3.03 -1.17 8.04
C GLY A 54 -3.78 0.14 8.27
N VAL A 55 -4.10 0.41 9.54
CA VAL A 55 -4.68 1.69 9.96
C VAL A 55 -3.54 2.65 10.27
N ASN A 56 -3.53 3.83 9.66
CA ASN A 56 -2.46 4.80 9.91
C ASN A 56 -2.60 5.48 11.30
N ALA A 57 -1.53 6.15 11.76
CA ALA A 57 -1.49 6.77 13.08
C ALA A 57 -2.45 7.97 13.27
N TYR A 58 -2.96 8.53 12.18
CA TYR A 58 -3.86 9.69 12.17
C TYR A 58 -5.30 9.29 11.85
N ALA A 59 -5.56 7.99 11.75
CA ALA A 59 -6.84 7.46 11.39
C ALA A 59 -7.93 7.87 12.37
N LYS A 60 -9.12 8.16 11.83
CA LYS A 60 -10.29 8.55 12.63
C LYS A 60 -11.43 7.56 12.48
N CYS A 61 -12.12 7.32 13.59
CA CYS A 61 -13.42 6.66 13.59
C CYS A 61 -14.50 7.74 13.78
N GLY A 62 -14.95 8.34 12.67
CA GLY A 62 -15.83 9.51 12.71
C GLY A 62 -15.12 10.73 13.33
N ILE A 63 -15.61 11.22 14.47
CA ILE A 63 -15.00 12.34 15.20
C ILE A 63 -13.89 11.91 16.18
N HIS A 64 -13.64 10.60 16.28
CA HIS A 64 -12.77 10.03 17.30
C HIS A 64 -11.40 9.67 16.73
N ASN A 65 -10.34 10.01 17.47
CA ASN A 65 -8.96 9.69 17.06
C ASN A 65 -8.62 8.22 17.39
N GLN A 66 -7.69 7.62 16.65
CA GLN A 66 -7.16 6.29 16.97
C GLN A 66 -6.73 6.18 18.45
N GLY A 67 -7.10 5.07 19.10
CA GLY A 67 -6.71 4.77 20.49
C GLY A 67 -7.58 5.41 21.58
N SER A 68 -8.57 6.22 21.21
CA SER A 68 -9.51 6.79 22.18
C SER A 68 -10.63 5.80 22.52
N SER A 69 -11.03 5.74 23.80
CA SER A 69 -12.13 4.92 24.31
C SER A 69 -13.31 5.81 24.68
N PHE A 70 -14.50 5.46 24.24
CA PHE A 70 -15.73 6.21 24.51
C PHE A 70 -16.76 5.31 25.16
N HIS A 71 -17.36 5.81 26.23
CA HIS A 71 -18.46 5.16 26.90
C HIS A 71 -19.74 5.82 26.41
N PHE A 72 -20.57 5.08 25.66
CA PHE A 72 -21.88 5.55 25.25
C PHE A 72 -22.79 5.52 26.47
N TYR A 73 -23.10 6.68 27.05
CA TYR A 73 -24.22 6.78 27.98
C TYR A 73 -25.50 6.77 27.15
N ALA A 74 -26.24 5.67 27.27
CA ALA A 74 -27.58 5.50 26.71
C ALA A 74 -28.63 6.29 27.51
#